data_AF-X1ED53-F1
#
_entry.id   AF-X1ED53-F1
#
_cell.length_a   1.000
_cell.length_b   1.000
_cell.length_c   1.000
_cell.angle_alpha   90.00
_cell.angle_beta   90.00
_cell.angle_gamma   90.00
#
_symmetry.space_group_name_H-M   'P 1'
#
loop_
_entity.id
_entity.type
_entity.pdbx_description
1 polymer ?
#
loop_
_entity_poly.entity_id
_entity_poly.type
_entity_poly.pdbx_seq_one_letter_code
_entity_poly.pdbx_strand_id
1 'polypeptide(L)'
;MTIGWIVVCILAYFVWGMPPNWVAAASIRGVLVATNILIIILGAIALYYSMRESGALRRISNAIINLNPDRRVQVSLAWFIAAFVEGIAGFGTPGALVGPLLVSIGFPAKIAVPLILILNSTPV
;
A
#
# COMPACT_ATOMS: atom_id res chain seq x y z
N MET A 1 -15.92 4.61 -7.63
CA MET A 1 -15.63 5.76 -6.74
C MET A 1 -16.46 7.00 -7.08
N THR A 2 -16.67 7.36 -8.35
CA THR A 2 -17.47 8.54 -8.77
C THR A 2 -18.90 8.54 -8.24
N ILE A 3 -19.57 7.39 -8.27
CA ILE A 3 -20.93 7.24 -7.73
C ILE A 3 -20.98 7.57 -6.23
N GLY A 4 -19.99 7.08 -5.47
CA GLY A 4 -19.88 7.37 -4.03
C GLY A 4 -19.66 8.86 -3.76
N TRP A 5 -18.81 9.53 -4.54
CA TRP A 5 -18.61 10.98 -4.42
C TRP A 5 -19.90 11.77 -4.67
N ILE A 6 -20.65 11.43 -5.73
CA ILE A 6 -21.94 12.07 -6.04
C ILE A 6 -22.93 11.88 -4.89
N VAL A 7 -23.07 10.66 -4.37
CA VAL A 7 -23.96 10.37 -3.24
C VAL A 7 -23.58 11.20 -2.00
N VAL A 8 -22.28 11.28 -1.67
CA VAL A 8 -21.82 12.08 -0.54
C VAL A 8 -22.07 13.57 -0.74
N CYS A 9 -21.87 14.11 -1.95
CA CYS A 9 -22.19 15.51 -2.25
C CYS A 9 -23.67 15.83 -2.08
N ILE A 10 -24.56 14.94 -2.55
CA ILE A 10 -26.01 15.08 -2.40
C ILE A 10 -26.37 15.06 -0.92
N LEU A 11 -25.88 14.08 -0.17
CA LEU A 11 -26.16 13.96 1.26
C LEU A 11 -25.61 15.17 2.05
N ALA A 12 -24.38 15.61 1.79
CA ALA A 12 -23.77 16.77 2.43
C ALA A 12 -24.62 18.05 2.26
N TYR A 13 -25.18 18.26 1.07
CA TYR A 13 -26.02 19.42 0.80
C TYR A 13 -27.43 19.28 1.39
N PHE A 14 -28.13 18.17 1.14
CA PHE A 14 -29.54 18.02 1.49
C PHE A 14 -29.80 17.56 2.94
N VAL A 15 -28.92 16.72 3.49
CA VAL A 15 -29.10 16.15 4.85
C VAL A 15 -28.35 16.99 5.88
N TRP A 16 -27.11 17.37 5.57
CA TRP A 16 -26.26 18.13 6.49
C TRP A 16 -26.34 19.65 6.30
N GLY A 17 -27.03 20.14 5.28
CA GLY A 17 -27.20 21.57 5.04
C GLY A 17 -25.88 22.31 4.78
N MET A 18 -24.83 21.61 4.33
CA MET A 18 -23.55 22.24 4.08
C MET A 18 -23.65 23.22 2.91
N PRO A 19 -23.13 24.45 3.05
CA PRO A 19 -23.18 25.40 1.96
C PRO A 19 -22.34 24.91 0.76
N PRO A 20 -22.73 25.20 -0.49
CA PRO A 20 -22.12 24.61 -1.69
C PRO A 20 -20.60 24.88 -1.81
N ASN A 21 -20.16 26.02 -1.30
CA ASN A 21 -18.74 26.39 -1.23
C ASN A 21 -17.92 25.41 -0.38
N TRP A 22 -18.47 24.89 0.72
CA TRP A 22 -17.78 23.90 1.56
C TRP A 22 -17.72 22.54 0.88
N VAL A 23 -18.78 22.13 0.20
CA VAL A 23 -18.80 20.87 -0.57
C VAL A 23 -17.79 20.91 -1.73
N ALA A 24 -17.71 22.04 -2.43
CA ALA A 24 -16.72 22.26 -3.48
C ALA A 24 -15.28 22.28 -2.91
N ALA A 25 -15.05 23.02 -1.81
CA ALA A 25 -13.75 23.08 -1.16
C ALA A 25 -13.28 21.70 -0.65
N ALA A 26 -14.17 20.91 -0.04
CA ALA A 26 -13.88 19.55 0.39
C ALA A 26 -13.54 18.63 -0.79
N SER A 27 -14.24 18.78 -1.92
CA SER A 27 -13.96 18.02 -3.14
C SER A 27 -12.59 18.37 -3.72
N ILE A 28 -12.25 19.67 -3.81
CA ILE A 28 -10.93 20.13 -4.25
C ILE A 28 -9.84 19.61 -3.31
N ARG A 29 -10.05 19.69 -1.99
CA ARG A 29 -9.12 19.15 -1.00
C ARG A 29 -8.91 17.64 -1.20
N GLY A 30 -9.97 16.89 -1.47
CA GLY A 30 -9.89 15.46 -1.78
C GLY A 30 -9.02 15.19 -3.02
N VAL A 31 -9.21 15.97 -4.09
CA VAL A 31 -8.37 15.89 -5.29
C VAL A 31 -6.90 16.18 -4.97
N LEU A 32 -6.61 17.26 -4.23
CA LEU A 32 -5.24 17.63 -3.86
C LEU A 32 -4.55 16.54 -3.01
N VAL A 33 -5.27 15.94 -2.06
CA VAL A 33 -4.77 14.82 -1.25
C VAL A 33 -4.48 13.61 -2.15
N ALA A 34 -5.40 13.27 -3.05
CA ALA A 34 -5.19 12.18 -4.01
C ALA A 34 -3.99 12.44 -4.93
N THR A 35 -3.81 13.66 -5.43
CA THR A 35 -2.65 14.03 -6.25
C THR A 35 -1.34 13.85 -5.48
N ASN A 36 -1.29 14.25 -4.21
CA ASN A 36 -0.10 14.06 -3.38
C ASN A 36 0.25 12.57 -3.22
N ILE A 37 -0.76 11.73 -2.95
CA ILE A 37 -0.58 10.27 -2.87
C ILE A 37 -0.10 9.70 -4.21
N LEU A 38 -0.65 10.16 -5.35
CA LEU A 38 -0.22 9.70 -6.67
C LEU A 38 1.25 10.02 -6.95
N ILE A 39 1.75 11.18 -6.54
CA ILE A 39 3.17 11.55 -6.68
C ILE A 39 4.06 10.57 -5.88
N ILE A 40 3.67 10.22 -4.65
CA ILE A 40 4.40 9.26 -3.81
C ILE A 40 4.44 7.88 -4.49
N ILE A 41 3.29 7.40 -4.99
CA ILE A 41 3.19 6.10 -5.67
C ILE A 41 4.08 6.06 -6.92
N LEU A 42 4.13 7.15 -7.71
CA LEU A 42 5.01 7.22 -8.87
C LEU A 42 6.49 7.08 -8.47
N GLY A 43 6.92 7.77 -7.41
CA GLY A 43 8.27 7.63 -6.87
C GLY A 43 8.56 6.21 -6.37
N ALA A 44 7.61 5.60 -5.66
CA ALA A 44 7.71 4.24 -5.16
C ALA A 44 7.81 3.20 -6.30
N ILE A 45 7.00 3.34 -7.35
CA ILE A 45 7.04 2.45 -8.53
C ILE A 45 8.38 2.61 -9.27
N ALA A 46 8.86 3.85 -9.45
CA ALA A 46 10.16 4.10 -10.07
C ALA A 46 11.31 3.45 -9.28
N LEU A 47 11.29 3.60 -7.95
CA LEU A 47 12.26 2.95 -7.06
C LEU A 47 12.16 1.42 -7.14
N TYR A 48 10.94 0.86 -7.09
CA TYR A 48 10.70 -0.57 -7.19
C TYR A 48 11.28 -1.15 -8.48
N TYR A 49 10.98 -0.55 -9.64
CA TYR A 49 11.54 -1.02 -10.91
C TYR A 49 13.05 -0.85 -10.97
N SER A 50 13.61 0.25 -10.46
CA SER A 50 15.07 0.43 -10.37
C SER A 50 15.74 -0.64 -9.50
N MET A 51 15.16 -0.96 -8.35
CA MET A 51 15.63 -2.03 -7.45
C MET A 51 15.47 -3.43 -8.05
N ARG A 52 14.45 -3.62 -8.90
CA ARG A 52 14.20 -4.89 -9.59
C ARG A 52 15.24 -5.12 -10.68
N GLU A 53 15.45 -4.13 -11.54
CA GLU A 53 16.41 -4.23 -12.65
C GLU A 53 17.86 -4.27 -12.17
N SER A 54 18.21 -3.56 -11.09
CA SER A 54 19.54 -3.67 -10.45
C SER A 54 19.77 -5.01 -9.72
N GLY A 55 18.73 -5.84 -9.56
CA GLY A 55 18.79 -7.10 -8.83
C GLY A 55 18.87 -6.94 -7.30
N ALA A 56 18.73 -5.72 -6.77
CA ALA A 56 18.73 -5.46 -5.33
C ALA A 56 17.58 -6.20 -4.62
N LEU A 57 16.38 -6.20 -5.21
CA LEU A 57 15.22 -6.95 -4.73
C LEU A 57 15.52 -8.45 -4.60
N ARG A 58 16.27 -9.02 -5.54
CA ARG A 58 16.68 -10.44 -5.50
C ARG A 58 17.72 -10.70 -4.42
N ARG A 59 18.68 -9.78 -4.19
CA ARG A 59 19.62 -9.90 -3.07
C ARG A 59 18.91 -9.87 -1.71
N ILE A 60 17.95 -8.95 -1.54
CA ILE A 60 17.14 -8.86 -0.31
C ILE A 60 16.33 -10.15 -0.11
N SER A 61 15.66 -10.64 -1.17
CA SER A 61 14.91 -11.90 -1.14
C SER A 61 15.80 -13.08 -0.74
N ASN A 62 16.98 -13.19 -1.33
CA ASN A 62 17.93 -14.27 -1.02
C ASN A 62 18.46 -14.18 0.42
N ALA A 63 18.72 -12.98 0.94
CA ALA A 63 19.13 -12.79 2.33
C ALA A 63 18.06 -13.31 3.31
N ILE A 64 16.78 -13.06 2.99
CA ILE A 64 15.63 -13.53 3.79
C ILE A 64 15.49 -15.06 3.74
N ILE A 65 15.58 -15.67 2.55
CA ILE A 65 15.47 -17.14 2.39
C ILE A 65 16.62 -17.86 3.09
N ASN A 66 17.85 -17.36 2.93
CA ASN A 66 19.05 -17.99 3.49
C ASN A 66 19.13 -17.88 5.01
N LEU A 67 18.37 -16.97 5.62
CA LEU A 67 18.31 -16.80 7.08
C LEU A 67 17.62 -17.97 7.76
N ASN A 68 16.50 -18.47 7.21
CA ASN A 68 15.82 -19.64 7.74
C ASN A 68 14.90 -20.31 6.69
N PRO A 69 14.98 -21.63 6.49
CA PRO A 69 14.08 -22.36 5.59
C PRO A 69 12.63 -22.49 6.12
N ASP A 70 12.36 -22.24 7.40
CA ASP A 70 11.00 -22.31 7.95
C ASP A 70 10.13 -21.15 7.43
N ARG A 71 9.04 -21.50 6.73
CA ARG A 71 8.05 -20.55 6.21
C ARG A 71 7.44 -19.67 7.29
N ARG A 72 7.30 -20.15 8.52
CA ARG A 72 6.74 -19.36 9.64
C ARG A 72 7.64 -18.16 9.95
N VAL A 73 8.94 -18.40 10.02
CA VAL A 73 9.96 -17.37 10.27
C VAL A 73 10.01 -16.38 9.11
N GLN A 74 9.87 -16.87 7.86
CA GLN A 74 9.81 -16.01 6.67
C GLN A 74 8.59 -15.08 6.69
N VAL A 75 7.43 -15.56 7.14
CA VAL A 75 6.23 -14.72 7.31
C VAL A 75 6.45 -13.65 8.39
N SER A 76 7.06 -14.00 9.52
CA SER A 76 7.41 -13.02 10.55
C SER A 76 8.39 -11.96 10.05
N LEU A 77 9.38 -12.34 9.23
CA LEU A 77 10.31 -11.37 8.64
C LEU A 77 9.62 -10.49 7.60
N ALA A 78 8.73 -11.06 6.78
CA ALA A 78 7.90 -10.30 5.85
C ALA A 78 6.98 -9.32 6.59
N TRP A 79 6.47 -9.68 7.78
CA TRP A 79 5.74 -8.76 8.65
C TRP A 79 6.60 -7.55 9.03
N PHE A 80 7.81 -7.78 9.56
CA PHE A 80 8.68 -6.67 9.98
C PHE A 80 9.03 -5.74 8.82
N ILE A 81 9.26 -6.28 7.63
CA ILE A 81 9.49 -5.49 6.42
C ILE A 81 8.23 -4.72 6.03
N ALA A 82 7.05 -5.34 6.08
CA ALA A 82 5.78 -4.66 5.83
C ALA A 82 5.54 -3.51 6.80
N ALA A 83 5.72 -3.74 8.10
CA ALA A 83 5.57 -2.70 9.12
C ALA A 83 6.59 -1.56 8.96
N PHE A 84 7.84 -1.88 8.62
CA PHE A 84 8.85 -0.86 8.32
C PHE A 84 8.49 -0.04 7.09
N VAL A 85 8.06 -0.68 6.00
CA VAL A 85 7.66 -0.02 4.74
C VAL A 85 6.43 0.86 4.97
N GLU A 86 5.44 0.38 5.73
CA GLU A 86 4.28 1.21 6.12
C GLU A 86 4.71 2.41 6.97
N GLY A 87 5.65 2.22 7.90
CA GLY A 87 6.14 3.30 8.77
C GLY A 87 6.89 4.42 8.02
N ILE A 88 7.57 4.11 6.92
CA ILE A 88 8.28 5.11 6.10
C ILE A 88 7.44 5.72 4.97
N ALA A 89 6.50 4.96 4.40
CA ALA A 89 5.74 5.38 3.22
C ALA A 89 4.29 5.78 3.56
N GLY A 90 3.67 5.13 4.54
CA GLY A 90 2.25 5.21 4.85
C GLY A 90 1.33 4.67 3.75
N PHE A 91 0.03 4.63 4.04
CA PHE A 91 -1.06 4.43 3.07
C PHE A 91 -1.17 3.05 2.41
N GLY A 92 -0.76 1.97 3.09
CA GLY A 92 -0.92 0.61 2.58
C GLY A 92 0.12 0.20 1.53
N THR A 93 1.26 0.91 1.50
CA THR A 93 2.39 0.68 0.60
C THR A 93 2.98 -0.76 0.63
N PRO A 94 2.97 -1.51 1.75
CA PRO A 94 3.48 -2.88 1.81
C PRO A 94 2.83 -3.84 0.83
N GLY A 95 1.55 -3.62 0.49
CA GLY A 95 0.84 -4.45 -0.50
C GLY A 95 1.57 -4.46 -1.86
N ALA A 96 2.11 -3.31 -2.27
CA ALA A 96 2.80 -3.17 -3.54
C ALA A 96 4.20 -3.79 -3.56
N LEU A 97 4.87 -3.90 -2.40
CA LEU A 97 6.30 -4.24 -2.33
C LEU A 97 6.55 -5.61 -1.68
N VAL A 98 5.90 -5.90 -0.57
CA VAL A 98 6.08 -7.14 0.19
C VAL A 98 5.25 -8.29 -0.41
N GLY A 99 4.11 -7.99 -1.05
CA GLY A 99 3.35 -8.99 -1.80
C GLY A 99 4.19 -9.70 -2.88
N PRO A 100 4.82 -8.97 -3.82
CA PRO A 100 5.73 -9.55 -4.81
C PRO A 100 6.95 -10.26 -4.19
N LEU A 101 7.46 -9.76 -3.06
CA LEU A 101 8.54 -10.40 -2.32
C LEU A 101 8.15 -11.78 -1.79
N LEU A 102 6.95 -11.93 -1.20
CA LEU A 102 6.45 -13.22 -0.75
C LEU A 102 6.31 -14.22 -1.90
N VAL A 103 5.84 -13.75 -3.06
CA VAL A 103 5.75 -14.59 -4.27
C VAL A 103 7.15 -14.97 -4.79
N SER A 104 8.13 -14.05 -4.75
CA SER A 104 9.50 -14.32 -5.22
C SER A 104 10.23 -15.35 -4.37
N ILE A 105 9.92 -15.44 -3.06
CA ILE A 105 10.47 -16.45 -2.15
C ILE A 105 9.69 -17.78 -2.14
N GLY A 106 8.68 -17.94 -3.00
CA GLY A 106 8.00 -19.21 -3.25
C GLY A 106 6.63 -19.38 -2.57
N PHE A 107 6.04 -18.32 -1.99
CA PHE A 107 4.65 -18.38 -1.54
C PHE A 107 3.70 -18.36 -2.75
N PRO A 108 2.67 -19.22 -2.78
CA PRO A 108 1.61 -19.12 -3.79
C PRO A 108 0.92 -17.75 -3.73
N ALA A 109 0.66 -17.12 -4.87
CA ALA A 109 0.01 -15.81 -4.94
C ALA A 109 -1.33 -15.77 -4.17
N LYS A 110 -2.11 -16.86 -4.23
CA LYS A 110 -3.36 -17.04 -3.48
C LYS A 110 -3.21 -16.97 -1.95
N ILE A 111 -2.01 -17.20 -1.42
CA ILE A 111 -1.70 -17.08 0.01
C ILE A 111 -1.05 -15.71 0.28
N ALA A 112 -0.12 -15.29 -0.58
CA ALA A 112 0.63 -14.05 -0.40
C ALA A 112 -0.28 -12.80 -0.34
N VAL A 113 -1.32 -12.73 -1.19
CA VAL A 113 -2.25 -11.59 -1.24
C VAL A 113 -3.06 -11.40 0.05
N PRO A 114 -3.81 -12.40 0.56
CA PRO A 114 -4.50 -12.23 1.83
C PRO A 114 -3.52 -12.10 3.00
N LEU A 115 -2.37 -12.77 2.94
CA LEU A 115 -1.36 -12.68 3.99
C LEU A 115 -0.83 -11.24 4.12
N ILE A 116 -0.45 -10.57 3.02
CA ILE A 116 0.05 -9.18 3.13
C ILE A 116 -1.01 -8.22 3.69
N LEU A 117 -2.29 -8.45 3.41
CA LEU A 117 -3.37 -7.66 4.00
C LEU A 117 -3.48 -7.86 5.51
N ILE A 118 -3.34 -9.10 5.99
CA ILE A 118 -3.30 -9.41 7.43
C ILE A 118 -2.06 -8.77 8.08
N LEU A 119 -0.89 -8.94 7.47
CA LEU A 119 0.36 -8.37 7.97
C LEU A 119 0.31 -6.84 8.05
N ASN A 120 -0.39 -6.20 7.11
CA ASN A 120 -0.58 -4.75 7.09
C ASN A 120 -1.71 -4.26 8.00
N SER A 121 -2.38 -5.12 8.76
CA SER A 121 -3.46 -4.70 9.67
C SER A 121 -2.97 -4.20 11.03
N THR A 122 -1.69 -4.39 11.38
CA THR A 122 -1.12 -3.94 12.66
C THR A 122 -0.26 -2.68 12.62
N PRO A 123 0.47 -2.36 11.54
CA PRO A 123 1.23 -1.11 11.45
C PRO A 123 0.37 0.08 10.98
N VAL A 124 -0.89 -0.16 10.58
CA VAL A 124 -1.88 0.85 10.18
C VAL A 124 -2.75 1.25 11.36
#